data_AF-A0A8T3TQ91-F1
#
_entry.id   AF-A0A8T3TQ91-F1
#
_cell.length_a   1.000
_cell.length_b   1.000
_cell.length_c   1.000
_cell.angle_alpha   90.00
_cell.angle_beta   90.00
_cell.angle_gamma   90.00
#
_symmetry.space_group_name_H-M   'P 1'
#
loop_
_entity.id
_entity.type
_entity.pdbx_description
1 polymer ?
#
loop_
_entity_poly.entity_id
_entity_poly.type
_entity_poly.pdbx_seq_one_letter_code
_entity_poly.pdbx_strand_id
1 'polypeptide(L)'
;PAALRAGLAAVRWPGRLELLTIGPEAIDVLLDGAHNVDGARALAGALADVRPLLSVGRPTLLMGTLRDKDASGMIEALATREALGGARVLTTTVPEAPRSLSATELAAMWREQSPAGSSIEAIDDPSEALDHALSAARAEGGPLICCGSLYLVGAVRGRLVDEPELRDPPLPGRDGR
;
A
#
# COMPACT_ATOMS: atom_id res chain seq x y z
N PRO A 1 5.93 2.24 35.14
CA PRO A 1 4.77 1.67 34.40
C PRO A 1 3.97 2.70 33.58
N ALA A 2 3.59 3.85 34.16
CA ALA A 2 2.82 4.88 33.46
C ALA A 2 3.57 5.49 32.25
N ALA A 3 4.85 5.85 32.41
CA ALA A 3 5.67 6.37 31.32
C ALA A 3 5.85 5.38 30.16
N LEU A 4 5.99 4.07 30.44
CA LEU A 4 6.07 3.04 29.41
C LEU A 4 4.76 2.92 28.62
N ARG A 5 3.61 2.89 29.31
CA ARG A 5 2.29 2.86 28.66
C ARG A 5 2.04 4.11 27.83
N ALA A 6 2.38 5.28 28.38
CA ALA A 6 2.25 6.55 27.67
C ALA A 6 3.14 6.60 26.42
N GLY A 7 4.39 6.14 26.52
CA GLY A 7 5.29 6.02 25.38
C GLY A 7 4.72 5.11 24.30
N LEU A 8 4.33 3.87 24.66
CA LEU A 8 3.76 2.91 23.70
C LEU A 8 2.46 3.43 23.05
N ALA A 9 1.61 4.13 23.79
CA ALA A 9 0.37 4.71 23.26
C ALA A 9 0.61 5.91 22.33
N ALA A 10 1.74 6.63 22.50
CA ALA A 10 2.06 7.82 21.74
C ALA A 10 2.90 7.54 20.48
N VAL A 11 3.47 6.34 20.32
CA VAL A 11 4.27 5.99 19.15
C VAL A 11 3.45 6.16 17.87
N ARG A 12 4.05 6.86 16.90
CA ARG A 12 3.61 6.92 15.52
C ARG A 12 4.72 6.37 14.64
N TRP A 13 4.35 5.48 13.72
CA TRP A 13 5.30 4.89 12.79
C TRP A 13 4.76 5.01 11.35
N PRO A 14 5.14 6.11 10.66
CA PRO A 14 4.77 6.33 9.27
C PRO A 14 5.07 5.11 8.38
N GLY A 15 4.07 4.68 7.61
CA GLY A 15 4.19 3.55 6.68
C GLY A 15 4.44 2.18 7.33
N ARG A 16 4.03 1.96 8.59
CA ARG A 16 3.99 0.64 9.25
C ARG A 16 2.60 0.37 9.77
N LEU A 17 1.81 -0.35 8.98
CA LEU A 17 0.37 -0.54 9.20
C LEU A 17 -0.36 0.78 9.56
N GLU A 18 0.07 1.88 8.96
CA GLU A 18 -0.43 3.22 9.27
C GLU A 18 -1.82 3.38 8.63
N LEU A 19 -2.83 3.58 9.47
CA LEU A 19 -4.20 3.83 9.03
C LEU A 19 -4.44 5.35 8.91
N LEU A 20 -4.86 5.76 7.72
CA LEU A 20 -5.33 7.10 7.42
C LEU A 20 -6.80 7.05 7.02
N THR A 21 -7.57 8.09 7.34
CA THR A 21 -8.95 8.25 6.88
C THR A 21 -9.01 9.47 5.98
N ILE A 22 -9.31 9.27 4.70
CA ILE A 22 -9.14 10.30 3.65
C ILE A 22 -10.48 10.79 3.09
N GLY A 23 -10.59 12.12 3.01
CA GLY A 23 -11.69 12.81 2.32
C GLY A 23 -13.02 12.80 3.10
N PRO A 24 -14.06 13.46 2.54
CA PRO A 24 -15.37 13.59 3.19
C PRO A 24 -16.11 12.26 3.33
N GLU A 25 -15.74 11.26 2.54
CA GLU A 25 -16.34 9.94 2.52
C GLU A 25 -15.61 8.93 3.41
N ALA A 26 -14.59 9.38 4.16
CA ALA A 26 -13.87 8.61 5.16
C ALA A 26 -13.32 7.27 4.62
N ILE A 27 -12.55 7.33 3.53
CA ILE A 27 -11.92 6.14 2.97
C ILE A 27 -10.77 5.71 3.88
N ASP A 28 -10.80 4.47 4.37
CA ASP A 28 -9.69 3.87 5.09
C ASP A 28 -8.53 3.55 4.14
N VAL A 29 -7.37 4.14 4.39
CA VAL A 29 -6.12 3.90 3.65
C VAL A 29 -5.08 3.34 4.61
N LEU A 30 -4.68 2.08 4.40
CA LEU A 30 -3.61 1.42 5.11
C LEU A 30 -2.30 1.49 4.33
N LEU A 31 -1.26 2.01 4.96
CA LEU A 31 0.08 2.14 4.39
C LEU A 31 1.05 1.20 5.10
N ASP A 32 1.70 0.31 4.36
CA ASP A 32 2.71 -0.59 4.92
C ASP A 32 3.92 -0.82 4.01
N GLY A 33 5.10 -0.60 4.57
CA GLY A 33 6.39 -0.72 3.90
C GLY A 33 6.87 -2.15 3.59
N ALA A 34 6.03 -3.18 3.71
CA ALA A 34 6.35 -4.56 3.33
C ALA A 34 6.89 -4.61 1.89
N HIS A 35 8.14 -5.04 1.73
CA HIS A 35 8.87 -5.08 0.45
C HIS A 35 9.73 -6.35 0.32
N ASN A 36 9.43 -7.35 1.14
CA ASN A 36 9.99 -8.70 1.12
C ASN A 36 8.93 -9.70 1.57
N VAL A 37 9.22 -10.99 1.43
CA VAL A 37 8.25 -12.06 1.72
C VAL A 37 7.81 -12.06 3.20
N ASP A 38 8.74 -11.89 4.13
CA ASP A 38 8.41 -11.93 5.57
C ASP A 38 7.56 -10.72 5.99
N GLY A 39 7.83 -9.54 5.43
CA GLY A 39 7.02 -8.35 5.60
C GLY A 39 5.63 -8.52 4.98
N ALA A 40 5.53 -9.12 3.79
CA ALA A 40 4.24 -9.43 3.18
C ALA A 40 3.42 -10.42 4.01
N ARG A 41 4.07 -11.43 4.61
CA ARG A 41 3.42 -12.35 5.57
C ARG A 41 2.96 -11.64 6.84
N ALA A 42 3.78 -10.74 7.38
CA ALA A 42 3.41 -9.95 8.55
C ALA A 42 2.23 -9.03 8.24
N LEU A 43 2.24 -8.34 7.10
CA LEU A 43 1.14 -7.52 6.62
C LEU A 43 -0.13 -8.35 6.44
N ALA A 44 -0.03 -9.51 5.78
CA ALA A 44 -1.13 -10.45 5.62
C ALA A 44 -1.78 -10.87 6.95
N GLY A 45 -0.96 -11.20 7.96
CA GLY A 45 -1.44 -11.52 9.30
C GLY A 45 -2.12 -10.34 9.97
N ALA A 46 -1.48 -9.17 9.94
CA ALA A 46 -2.03 -7.95 10.51
C ALA A 46 -3.35 -7.53 9.84
N LEU A 47 -3.47 -7.67 8.52
CA LEU A 47 -4.71 -7.41 7.78
C LEU A 47 -5.85 -8.30 8.26
N ALA A 48 -5.60 -9.57 8.61
CA ALA A 48 -6.63 -10.42 9.18
C ALA A 48 -7.15 -9.88 10.53
N ASP A 49 -6.26 -9.34 11.35
CA ASP A 49 -6.60 -8.79 12.66
C ASP A 49 -7.33 -7.44 12.55
N VAL A 50 -6.90 -6.56 11.64
CA VAL A 50 -7.46 -5.21 11.52
C VAL A 50 -8.65 -5.11 10.58
N ARG A 51 -8.85 -6.07 9.65
CA ARG A 51 -9.96 -6.04 8.68
C ARG A 51 -11.34 -5.77 9.30
N PRO A 52 -11.71 -6.33 10.47
CA PRO A 52 -13.01 -6.04 11.11
C PRO A 52 -13.18 -4.59 11.58
N LEU A 53 -12.09 -3.83 11.68
CA LEU A 53 -12.07 -2.42 12.09
C LEU A 53 -12.12 -1.47 10.89
N LEU A 54 -12.02 -1.98 9.66
CA LEU A 54 -12.02 -1.21 8.42
C LEU A 54 -13.36 -1.29 7.70
N SER A 55 -13.57 -0.37 6.76
CA SER A 55 -14.68 -0.34 5.80
C SER A 55 -15.01 -1.72 5.22
N VAL A 56 -16.28 -2.12 5.19
CA VAL A 56 -16.69 -3.53 4.95
C VAL A 56 -16.68 -3.96 3.49
N GLY A 57 -16.60 -3.03 2.54
CA GLY A 57 -16.65 -3.33 1.12
C GLY A 57 -15.40 -4.04 0.58
N ARG A 58 -15.37 -4.23 -0.74
CA ARG A 58 -14.29 -4.98 -1.40
C ARG A 58 -12.97 -4.21 -1.30
N PRO A 59 -11.88 -4.85 -0.81
CA PRO A 59 -10.61 -4.16 -0.63
C PRO A 59 -9.95 -3.83 -1.97
N THR A 60 -9.28 -2.68 -2.01
CA THR A 60 -8.37 -2.30 -3.11
C THR A 60 -6.93 -2.42 -2.62
N LEU A 61 -6.07 -3.07 -3.41
CA LEU A 61 -4.64 -3.18 -3.15
C LEU A 61 -3.88 -2.40 -4.21
N LEU A 62 -3.08 -1.43 -3.80
CA LEU A 62 -2.09 -0.75 -4.63
C LEU A 62 -0.70 -1.29 -4.32
N MET A 63 -0.05 -1.94 -5.28
CA MET A 63 1.26 -2.57 -5.08
C MET A 63 2.27 -2.18 -6.15
N GLY A 64 3.47 -1.84 -5.72
CA GLY A 64 4.64 -1.69 -6.58
C GLY A 64 5.88 -2.22 -5.87
N THR A 65 6.75 -2.91 -6.58
CA THR A 65 7.98 -3.51 -6.02
C THR A 65 9.16 -3.35 -6.96
N LEU A 66 10.37 -3.48 -6.41
CA LEU A 66 11.61 -3.50 -7.16
C LEU A 66 11.90 -4.90 -7.73
N ARG A 67 12.61 -4.95 -8.86
CA ARG A 67 12.95 -6.17 -9.63
C ARG A 67 13.92 -7.10 -8.89
N ASP A 68 14.67 -6.58 -7.92
CA ASP A 68 15.59 -7.36 -7.08
C ASP A 68 14.91 -8.03 -5.89
N LYS A 69 13.59 -7.85 -5.73
CA LYS A 69 12.79 -8.48 -4.67
C LYS A 69 12.11 -9.75 -5.17
N ASP A 70 11.80 -10.64 -4.24
CA ASP A 70 10.96 -11.80 -4.49
C ASP A 70 9.48 -11.37 -4.58
N ALA A 71 9.12 -10.79 -5.72
CA ALA A 71 7.76 -10.36 -6.00
C ALA A 71 6.78 -11.54 -5.95
N SER A 72 7.21 -12.72 -6.43
CA SER A 72 6.36 -13.91 -6.44
C SER A 72 6.00 -14.35 -5.02
N GLY A 73 6.98 -14.49 -4.13
CA GLY A 73 6.74 -14.88 -2.74
C GLY A 73 5.93 -13.85 -1.97
N MET A 74 6.05 -12.55 -2.29
CA MET A 74 5.19 -11.51 -1.72
C MET A 74 3.74 -11.63 -2.17
N ILE A 75 3.51 -11.86 -3.47
CA ILE A 75 2.18 -12.08 -4.02
C ILE A 75 1.54 -13.32 -3.39
N GLU A 76 2.27 -14.44 -3.31
CA GLU A 76 1.80 -15.67 -2.67
C GLU A 76 1.35 -15.42 -1.22
N ALA A 77 2.16 -14.67 -0.46
CA ALA A 77 1.85 -14.35 0.94
C ALA A 77 0.57 -13.53 1.12
N LEU A 78 0.27 -12.64 0.16
CA LEU A 78 -0.88 -11.73 0.18
C LEU A 78 -2.14 -12.33 -0.47
N ALA A 79 -2.00 -12.92 -1.66
CA ALA A 79 -3.10 -13.41 -2.50
C ALA A 79 -3.89 -14.55 -1.85
N THR A 80 -3.26 -15.31 -0.95
CA THR A 80 -3.87 -16.47 -0.28
C THR A 80 -4.73 -16.10 0.93
N ARG A 81 -4.89 -14.80 1.23
CA ARG A 81 -5.51 -14.34 2.48
C ARG A 81 -6.94 -13.86 2.26
N GLU A 82 -7.83 -14.29 3.16
CA GLU A 82 -9.25 -13.91 3.15
C GLU A 82 -9.44 -12.39 3.25
N ALA A 83 -8.57 -11.69 4.00
CA ALA A 83 -8.61 -10.23 4.12
C ALA A 83 -8.45 -9.49 2.78
N LEU A 84 -7.85 -10.13 1.77
CA LEU A 84 -7.72 -9.66 0.39
C LEU A 84 -8.53 -10.52 -0.59
N GLY A 85 -9.47 -11.33 -0.08
CA GLY A 85 -10.32 -12.20 -0.88
C GLY A 85 -11.12 -11.41 -1.91
N GLY A 86 -10.90 -11.72 -3.18
CA GLY A 86 -11.52 -11.04 -4.29
C GLY A 86 -11.10 -9.57 -4.44
N ALA A 87 -9.98 -9.13 -3.86
CA ALA A 87 -9.53 -7.74 -3.94
C ALA A 87 -9.44 -7.21 -5.38
N ARG A 88 -9.59 -5.89 -5.52
CA ARG A 88 -9.14 -5.19 -6.72
C ARG A 88 -7.66 -4.86 -6.57
N VAL A 89 -6.82 -5.45 -7.41
CA VAL A 89 -5.37 -5.27 -7.38
C VAL A 89 -4.96 -4.30 -8.48
N LEU A 90 -4.38 -3.18 -8.07
CA LEU A 90 -3.70 -2.23 -8.94
C LEU A 90 -2.20 -2.39 -8.75
N THR A 91 -1.52 -2.72 -9.83
CA THR A 91 -0.06 -2.73 -9.86
C THR A 91 0.46 -1.43 -10.46
N THR A 92 1.58 -0.94 -9.92
CA THR A 92 2.21 0.29 -10.39
C THR A 92 3.73 0.21 -10.32
N THR A 93 4.41 1.20 -10.90
CA THR A 93 5.85 1.34 -10.74
C THR A 93 6.20 1.96 -9.38
N VAL A 94 7.45 1.80 -8.96
CA VAL A 94 7.98 2.47 -7.77
C VAL A 94 8.56 3.83 -8.19
N PRO A 95 8.10 4.95 -7.59
CA PRO A 95 8.60 6.29 -7.91
C PRO A 95 10.12 6.39 -7.76
N GLU A 96 10.76 7.13 -8.67
CA GLU A 96 12.20 7.43 -8.67
C GLU A 96 13.12 6.18 -8.55
N ALA A 97 12.62 5.00 -8.94
CA ALA A 97 13.36 3.75 -8.85
C ALA A 97 13.56 3.11 -10.25
N PRO A 98 14.74 3.29 -10.88
CA PRO A 98 15.08 2.64 -12.16
C PRO A 98 14.96 1.12 -12.15
N ARG A 99 15.05 0.53 -10.94
CA ARG A 99 14.96 -0.91 -10.69
C ARG A 99 13.52 -1.38 -10.46
N SER A 100 12.52 -0.54 -10.67
CA SER A 100 11.12 -0.93 -10.53
C SER A 100 10.79 -2.10 -11.45
N LEU A 101 10.01 -3.04 -10.94
CA LEU A 101 9.27 -3.95 -11.79
C LEU A 101 8.19 -3.12 -12.53
N SER A 102 7.90 -3.43 -13.79
CA SER A 102 6.82 -2.71 -14.49
C SER A 102 5.46 -3.10 -13.90
N ALA A 103 4.46 -2.22 -14.02
CA ALA A 103 3.12 -2.53 -13.54
C ALA A 103 2.56 -3.77 -14.27
N THR A 104 2.82 -3.88 -15.57
CA THR A 104 2.35 -4.99 -16.41
C THR A 104 2.98 -6.33 -16.01
N GLU A 105 4.30 -6.37 -15.78
CA GLU A 105 4.98 -7.59 -15.29
C GLU A 105 4.40 -8.03 -13.94
N LEU A 106 4.25 -7.09 -13.00
CA LEU A 106 3.69 -7.40 -11.67
C LEU A 106 2.23 -7.86 -11.76
N ALA A 107 1.43 -7.27 -12.65
CA ALA A 107 0.04 -7.69 -12.88
C ALA A 107 -0.03 -9.10 -13.47
N ALA A 108 0.89 -9.47 -14.37
CA ALA A 108 0.95 -10.83 -14.90
C ALA A 108 1.20 -11.85 -13.78
N MET A 109 2.15 -11.56 -12.88
CA MET A 109 2.43 -12.42 -11.72
C MET A 109 1.23 -12.54 -10.78
N TRP A 110 0.49 -11.44 -10.54
CA TRP A 110 -0.76 -11.49 -9.78
C TRP A 110 -1.81 -12.37 -10.45
N ARG A 111 -1.95 -12.34 -11.78
CA ARG A 111 -2.93 -13.17 -12.50
C ARG A 111 -2.63 -14.65 -12.40
N GLU A 112 -1.36 -15.04 -12.30
CA GLU A 112 -0.95 -16.43 -12.13
C GLU A 112 -1.27 -17.00 -10.74
N GLN A 113 -1.34 -16.13 -9.72
CA GLN A 113 -1.41 -16.55 -8.31
C GLN A 113 -2.71 -16.15 -7.60
N SER A 114 -3.51 -15.27 -8.21
CA SER A 114 -4.71 -14.74 -7.56
C SER A 114 -5.82 -15.79 -7.46
N PRO A 115 -6.54 -15.85 -6.33
CA PRO A 115 -7.77 -16.62 -6.25
C PRO A 115 -8.84 -16.05 -7.20
N ALA A 116 -9.83 -16.89 -7.53
CA ALA A 116 -10.98 -16.48 -8.33
C ALA A 116 -11.70 -15.28 -7.70
N GLY A 117 -12.07 -14.30 -8.53
CA GLY A 117 -12.83 -13.10 -8.12
C GLY A 117 -11.99 -11.84 -7.96
N SER A 118 -10.66 -11.92 -7.93
CA SER A 118 -9.80 -10.72 -7.97
C SER A 118 -9.81 -10.07 -9.36
N SER A 119 -9.85 -8.74 -9.42
CA SER A 119 -9.60 -7.98 -10.65
C SER A 119 -8.21 -7.38 -10.60
N ILE A 120 -7.46 -7.46 -11.70
CA ILE A 120 -6.04 -7.08 -11.72
C ILE A 120 -5.79 -6.12 -12.88
N GLU A 121 -5.35 -4.92 -12.53
CA GLU A 121 -5.11 -3.80 -13.43
C GLU A 121 -3.69 -3.26 -13.23
N ALA A 122 -3.08 -2.80 -14.32
CA ALA A 122 -1.74 -2.23 -14.32
C ALA A 122 -1.83 -0.76 -14.71
N ILE A 123 -1.27 0.12 -13.88
CA ILE A 123 -1.17 1.57 -14.14
C ILE A 123 0.26 1.98 -13.80
N ASP A 124 1.08 2.26 -14.82
CA ASP A 124 2.52 2.50 -14.61
C ASP A 124 2.80 3.76 -13.78
N ASP A 125 2.06 4.86 -14.00
CA ASP A 125 2.26 6.09 -13.23
C ASP A 125 1.71 5.94 -11.79
N PRO A 126 2.55 6.12 -10.75
CA PRO A 126 2.12 5.91 -9.37
C PRO A 126 1.11 6.95 -8.87
N SER A 127 1.10 8.15 -9.45
CA SER A 127 0.13 9.18 -9.09
C SER A 127 -1.25 8.84 -9.66
N GLU A 128 -1.32 8.49 -10.94
CA GLU A 128 -2.55 8.01 -11.58
C GLU A 128 -3.07 6.73 -10.92
N ALA A 129 -2.17 5.80 -10.58
CA ALA A 129 -2.52 4.56 -9.90
C ALA A 129 -3.16 4.83 -8.52
N LEU A 130 -2.62 5.79 -7.74
CA LEU A 130 -3.22 6.19 -6.48
C LEU A 130 -4.60 6.83 -6.67
N ASP A 131 -4.76 7.72 -7.63
CA ASP A 131 -6.05 8.39 -7.88
C ASP A 131 -7.12 7.37 -8.31
N HIS A 132 -6.72 6.41 -9.14
CA HIS A 132 -7.60 5.30 -9.52
C HIS A 132 -7.92 4.39 -8.33
N ALA A 133 -6.92 4.06 -7.49
CA ALA A 133 -7.11 3.20 -6.34
C ALA A 133 -8.05 3.82 -5.28
N LEU A 134 -7.95 5.13 -5.05
CA LEU A 134 -8.88 5.87 -4.17
C LEU A 134 -10.30 5.87 -4.72
N SER A 135 -10.46 6.12 -6.03
CA SER A 135 -11.76 6.08 -6.70
C SER A 135 -12.39 4.68 -6.64
N ALA A 136 -11.59 3.64 -6.84
CA ALA A 136 -12.02 2.26 -6.73
C ALA A 136 -12.43 1.89 -5.29
N ALA A 137 -11.59 2.19 -4.30
CA ALA A 137 -11.89 1.91 -2.90
C ALA A 137 -13.21 2.58 -2.46
N ARG A 138 -13.45 3.82 -2.90
CA ARG A 138 -14.71 4.54 -2.73
C ARG A 138 -15.89 3.80 -3.36
N ALA A 139 -15.79 3.45 -4.64
CA ALA A 139 -16.88 2.80 -5.37
C ALA A 139 -17.23 1.41 -4.79
N GLU A 140 -16.21 0.71 -4.30
CA GLU A 140 -16.31 -0.63 -3.72
C GLU A 140 -16.69 -0.60 -2.23
N GLY A 141 -16.64 0.57 -1.58
CA GLY A 141 -16.92 0.78 -0.16
C GLY A 141 -15.94 0.07 0.79
N GLY A 142 -14.74 -0.27 0.31
CA GLY A 142 -13.72 -1.02 1.04
C GLY A 142 -12.44 -0.22 1.27
N PRO A 143 -11.50 -0.77 2.07
CA PRO A 143 -10.25 -0.09 2.36
C PRO A 143 -9.32 -0.11 1.15
N LEU A 144 -8.44 0.89 1.07
CA LEU A 144 -7.26 0.88 0.21
C LEU A 144 -6.04 0.43 1.02
N ILE A 145 -5.32 -0.58 0.54
CA ILE A 145 -4.04 -1.01 1.10
C ILE A 145 -2.95 -0.64 0.11
N CYS A 146 -1.89 0.04 0.56
CA CYS A 146 -0.70 0.34 -0.24
C CYS A 146 0.54 -0.33 0.36
N CYS A 147 1.23 -1.14 -0.45
CA CYS A 147 2.44 -1.85 -0.02
C CYS A 147 3.39 -2.21 -1.19
N GLY A 148 4.43 -2.99 -0.89
CA GLY A 148 5.39 -3.52 -1.86
C GLY A 148 6.71 -2.73 -1.92
N SER A 149 6.71 -1.47 -1.48
CA SER A 149 7.90 -0.62 -1.48
C SER A 149 7.77 0.53 -0.50
N LEU A 150 8.84 0.80 0.26
CA LEU A 150 8.94 1.99 1.11
C LEU A 150 8.86 3.29 0.31
N TYR A 151 9.41 3.32 -0.90
CA TYR A 151 9.37 4.50 -1.78
C TYR A 151 7.95 4.79 -2.28
N LEU A 152 7.21 3.74 -2.67
CA LEU A 152 5.80 3.88 -3.07
C LEU A 152 4.96 4.38 -1.90
N VAL A 153 5.11 3.75 -0.72
CA VAL A 153 4.40 4.15 0.49
C VAL A 153 4.72 5.59 0.88
N GLY A 154 5.98 6.01 0.81
CA GLY A 154 6.39 7.39 1.08
C GLY A 154 5.74 8.40 0.11
N ALA A 155 5.74 8.09 -1.19
CA ALA A 155 5.11 8.94 -2.21
C ALA A 155 3.58 9.04 -2.03
N VAL A 156 2.91 7.92 -1.76
CA VAL A 156 1.47 7.89 -1.47
C VAL A 156 1.16 8.69 -0.21
N ARG A 157 1.91 8.45 0.88
CA ARG A 157 1.73 9.18 2.14
C ARG A 157 1.89 10.68 1.94
N GLY A 158 2.92 11.12 1.21
CA GLY A 158 3.17 12.53 0.95
C GLY A 158 2.07 13.23 0.14
N ARG A 159 1.26 12.49 -0.64
CA ARG A 159 0.06 13.03 -1.30
C ARG A 159 -1.16 13.10 -0.37
N LEU A 160 -1.22 12.25 0.64
CA LEU A 160 -2.40 12.10 1.50
C LEU A 160 -2.31 12.87 2.82
N VAL A 161 -1.08 13.09 3.31
CA VAL A 161 -0.80 13.69 4.61
C VAL A 161 0.09 14.90 4.43
N ASP A 162 -0.38 16.04 4.94
CA ASP A 162 0.47 17.22 5.09
C ASP A 162 1.06 17.27 6.51
N GLU A 163 2.24 16.68 6.69
CA GLU A 163 2.99 16.71 7.94
C GLU A 163 4.39 17.31 7.71
N PRO A 164 4.56 18.63 7.93
CA PRO A 164 5.80 19.33 7.67
C PRO A 164 7.03 18.74 8.38
N GLU A 165 6.85 18.16 9.57
CA GLU A 165 7.93 17.61 10.40
C GLU A 165 8.52 16.29 9.86
N LEU A 166 7.79 15.60 8.98
CA LEU A 166 8.20 14.32 8.38
C LEU A 166 8.51 14.42 6.89
N ARG A 167 8.52 15.63 6.32
CA ARG A 167 8.96 15.84 4.94
C ARG A 167 10.46 15.62 4.85
N ASP A 168 10.89 14.89 3.83
CA ASP A 168 12.31 14.87 3.50
C ASP A 168 12.80 16.30 3.27
N PRO A 169 13.98 16.68 3.78
CA PRO A 169 14.55 17.98 3.47
C PRO A 169 14.72 18.10 1.95
N PRO A 170 14.53 19.30 1.37
CA PRO A 170 14.68 19.49 -0.06
C PRO A 170 16.03 18.96 -0.52
N LEU A 171 16.03 18.08 -1.54
CA LEU A 171 17.26 17.56 -2.11
C LEU A 171 18.09 18.72 -2.64
N PRO A 172 19.38 18.84 -2.26
CA PRO A 172 20.22 19.93 -2.74
C PRO A 172 20.30 19.90 -4.27
N GLY A 173 19.85 20.97 -4.93
CA GLY A 173 19.99 21.17 -6.39
C GLY A 173 18.73 20.97 -7.24
N ARG A 174 17.54 20.80 -6.67
CA ARG A 174 16.26 20.85 -7.40
C ARG A 174 15.49 22.12 -7.04
N ASP A 175 16.01 23.26 -7.48
CA ASP A 175 15.24 24.50 -7.52
C ASP A 175 14.29 24.46 -8.72
N GLY A 176 13.03 24.82 -8.47
CA GLY A 176 11.88 24.62 -9.33
C GLY A 176 12.05 25.10 -10.77
N ARG A 177 11.44 24.33 -11.67
CA ARG A 177 10.98 24.78 -12.98
C ARG A 177 9.51 24.45 -13.11
#